data_AF-A0A3D0II65-F1
#
_entry.id   AF-A0A3D0II65-F1
#
_cell.length_a   1.000
_cell.length_b   1.000
_cell.length_c   1.000
_cell.angle_alpha   90.00
_cell.angle_beta   90.00
_cell.angle_gamma   90.00
#
_symmetry.space_group_name_H-M   'P 1'
#
loop_
_entity.id
_entity.type
_entity.pdbx_description
1 polymer ?
#
loop_
_entity_poly.entity_id
_entity_poly.type
_entity_poly.pdbx_seq_one_letter_code
_entity_poly.pdbx_strand_id
1 'polypeptide(L)'
;MIGNYGITLVILTLIIKLALYPLYAKQIKSTANMSSVQPKMQEIQRKYANDREMMNAKMAELYKEENVNPASGCLPMIVQMIVIFGLFALLRNPIQYLG
;
A
#
# COMPACT_ATOMS: atom_id res chain seq x y z
N MET A 1 10.52 -7.66 34.25
CA MET A 1 9.47 -8.47 33.59
C MET A 1 9.66 -8.37 32.08
N ILE A 2 10.66 -9.09 31.59
CA ILE A 2 11.09 -9.14 30.18
C ILE A 2 10.32 -10.32 29.55
N GLY A 3 8.99 -10.19 29.54
CA GLY A 3 8.07 -11.18 29.00
C GLY A 3 7.88 -10.96 27.51
N ASN A 4 8.90 -11.31 26.73
CA ASN A 4 8.77 -11.62 25.31
C ASN A 4 8.22 -10.50 24.39
N TYR A 5 8.96 -9.38 24.31
CA TYR A 5 8.67 -8.28 23.37
C TYR A 5 8.51 -8.74 21.91
N GLY A 6 9.23 -9.79 21.50
CA GLY A 6 9.05 -10.43 20.19
C GLY A 6 7.65 -11.02 20.02
N ILE A 7 7.16 -11.80 21.00
CA ILE A 7 5.78 -12.31 20.98
C ILE A 7 4.77 -11.17 21.01
N THR A 8 4.99 -10.12 21.81
CA THR A 8 4.08 -8.96 21.85
C THR A 8 3.96 -8.27 20.49
N LEU A 9 5.08 -8.11 19.77
CA LEU A 9 5.08 -7.55 18.41
C LEU A 9 4.37 -8.47 17.41
N VAL A 10 4.58 -9.78 17.50
CA VAL A 10 3.91 -10.76 16.64
C VAL A 10 2.40 -10.78 16.88
N ILE A 11 1.97 -10.73 18.13
CA ILE A 11 0.54 -10.66 18.50
C ILE A 11 -0.08 -9.35 18.00
N LEU A 12 0.61 -8.22 18.21
CA LEU A 12 0.15 -6.91 17.73
C LEU A 12 0.00 -6.89 16.20
N THR A 13 0.97 -7.43 15.47
CA THR A 13 0.90 -7.52 14.00
C THR A 13 -0.20 -8.45 13.52
N LEU A 14 -0.47 -9.56 14.21
CA LEU A 14 -1.59 -10.46 13.91
C LEU A 14 -2.95 -9.78 14.11
N ILE A 15 -3.13 -9.05 15.22
CA ILE A 15 -4.35 -8.29 15.50
C ILE A 15 -4.58 -7.22 14.42
N ILE A 16 -3.53 -6.46 14.07
CA ILE A 16 -3.61 -5.45 13.01
C ILE A 16 -3.93 -6.08 11.66
N LYS A 17 -3.28 -7.20 11.30
CA LYS A 17 -3.58 -7.91 10.05
C LYS A 17 -5.02 -8.41 9.98
N LEU A 18 -5.56 -8.94 11.08
CA LEU A 18 -6.95 -9.39 11.16
C LEU A 18 -7.92 -8.21 11.04
N ALA A 19 -7.66 -7.10 11.74
CA ALA A 19 -8.48 -5.89 11.65
C ALA A 19 -8.42 -5.24 10.26
N LEU A 20 -7.25 -5.28 9.60
CA LEU A 20 -7.05 -4.73 8.25
C LEU A 20 -7.39 -5.73 7.14
N TYR A 21 -7.73 -6.99 7.45
CA TYR A 21 -8.11 -8.00 6.44
C TYR A 21 -9.22 -7.54 5.48
N PRO A 22 -10.37 -6.99 5.95
CA PRO A 22 -11.40 -6.49 5.04
C PRO A 22 -10.91 -5.30 4.21
N LEU A 23 -9.97 -4.50 4.74
CA LEU A 23 -9.36 -3.39 4.02
C LEU A 23 -8.42 -3.92 2.94
N TYR A 24 -7.58 -4.92 3.24
CA TYR A 24 -6.71 -5.60 2.29
C TYR A 24 -7.50 -6.22 1.14
N ALA A 25 -8.63 -6.87 1.41
CA ALA A 25 -9.50 -7.40 0.38
C ALA A 25 -10.05 -6.30 -0.56
N LYS A 26 -10.45 -5.14 0.00
CA LYS A 26 -10.85 -3.98 -0.79
C LYS A 26 -9.69 -3.39 -1.59
N GLN A 27 -8.49 -3.37 -1.04
CA GLN A 27 -7.30 -2.88 -1.74
C GLN A 27 -6.93 -3.77 -2.93
N ILE A 28 -6.93 -5.09 -2.76
CA ILE A 28 -6.65 -6.04 -3.85
C ILE A 28 -7.66 -5.87 -4.98
N LYS A 29 -8.95 -5.72 -4.66
CA LYS A 29 -9.99 -5.42 -5.65
C LYS A 29 -9.74 -4.09 -6.37
N SER A 30 -9.35 -3.05 -5.64
CA SER A 30 -9.06 -1.74 -6.21
C SER A 30 -7.83 -1.78 -7.13
N THR A 31 -6.77 -2.51 -6.75
CA THR A 31 -5.59 -2.72 -7.58
C THR A 31 -5.91 -3.51 -8.85
N ALA A 32 -6.74 -4.55 -8.77
CA ALA A 32 -7.19 -5.32 -9.92
C ALA A 32 -8.01 -4.45 -10.90
N ASN A 33 -8.90 -3.59 -10.40
CA ASN A 33 -9.63 -2.62 -11.22
C ASN A 33 -8.69 -1.59 -11.87
N MET A 34 -7.55 -1.27 -11.24
CA MET A 34 -6.56 -0.39 -11.86
C MET A 34 -5.86 -1.05 -13.07
N SER A 35 -5.70 -2.37 -13.07
CA SER A 35 -5.13 -3.11 -14.20
C SER A 35 -6.02 -3.04 -15.45
N SER A 36 -7.35 -2.99 -15.32
CA SER A 36 -8.24 -2.79 -16.47
C SER A 36 -8.21 -1.36 -17.03
N VAL A 37 -7.79 -0.38 -16.22
CA VAL A 37 -7.69 1.04 -16.61
C VAL A 37 -6.32 1.38 -17.21
N GLN A 38 -5.28 0.60 -16.93
CA GLN A 38 -3.95 0.74 -17.55
C GLN A 38 -3.92 0.92 -19.08
N PRO A 39 -4.63 0.11 -19.90
CA PRO A 39 -4.60 0.29 -21.36
C PRO A 39 -5.15 1.66 -21.78
N LYS A 40 -6.25 2.12 -21.16
CA LYS A 40 -6.84 3.44 -21.42
C LYS A 40 -5.91 4.58 -20.98
N MET A 41 -5.23 4.41 -19.85
CA MET A 41 -4.20 5.37 -19.41
C MET A 41 -3.06 5.48 -20.41
N GLN A 42 -2.58 4.36 -20.97
CA GLN A 42 -1.53 4.37 -21.99
C GLN A 42 -2.00 5.04 -23.28
N GLU A 43 -3.26 4.86 -23.67
CA GLU A 43 -3.84 5.54 -24.82
C GLU A 43 -3.87 7.07 -24.62
N ILE A 44 -4.32 7.54 -23.45
CA ILE A 44 -4.30 8.98 -23.10
C ILE A 44 -2.86 9.51 -23.11
N GLN A 45 -1.92 8.80 -22.50
CA GLN A 45 -0.51 9.20 -22.48
C GLN A 45 0.10 9.28 -23.88
N ARG A 46 -0.26 8.35 -24.79
CA ARG A 46 0.18 8.38 -26.19
C ARG A 46 -0.46 9.53 -26.97
N LYS A 47 -1.76 9.76 -26.76
CA LYS A 47 -2.53 10.76 -27.50
C LYS A 47 -2.19 12.20 -27.07
N TYR A 48 -1.85 12.40 -25.80
CA TYR A 48 -1.55 13.71 -25.21
C TYR A 48 -0.09 13.84 -24.74
N ALA A 49 0.84 13.08 -25.32
CA ALA A 49 2.26 13.08 -24.93
C ALA A 49 2.91 14.48 -24.96
N ASN A 50 2.47 15.34 -25.88
CA ASN A 50 2.97 16.70 -26.06
C ASN A 50 2.21 17.76 -25.23
N ASP A 51 1.10 17.39 -24.61
CA ASP A 51 0.24 18.32 -23.86
C ASP A 51 -0.05 17.77 -22.46
N ARG A 52 0.82 18.13 -21.52
CA ARG A 52 0.74 17.68 -20.13
C ARG A 52 -0.52 18.18 -19.41
N GLU A 53 -1.01 19.37 -19.74
CA GLU A 53 -2.23 19.89 -19.11
C GLU A 53 -3.44 19.07 -19.54
N MET A 54 -3.58 18.84 -20.84
CA MET A 54 -4.69 18.05 -21.37
C MET A 54 -4.59 16.58 -20.95
N MET A 55 -3.38 16.02 -20.88
CA MET A 55 -3.13 14.68 -20.34
C MET A 55 -3.62 14.58 -18.89
N ASN A 56 -3.27 15.52 -18.01
CA ASN A 56 -3.69 15.48 -16.61
C ASN A 56 -5.22 15.59 -16.47
N ALA A 57 -5.85 16.46 -17.26
CA ALA A 57 -7.32 16.60 -17.28
C ALA A 57 -8.01 15.30 -17.71
N LYS A 58 -7.54 14.67 -18.79
CA LYS A 58 -8.12 13.42 -19.32
C LYS A 58 -7.86 12.23 -18.41
N MET A 59 -6.69 12.15 -17.77
CA MET A 59 -6.41 11.14 -16.75
C MET A 59 -7.34 11.28 -15.55
N ALA A 60 -7.63 12.51 -15.10
CA ALA A 60 -8.56 12.76 -14.00
C ALA A 60 -10.02 12.40 -14.38
N GLU A 61 -10.41 12.66 -15.63
CA GLU A 61 -11.71 12.25 -16.17
C GLU A 61 -11.83 10.73 -16.21
N LEU A 62 -10.83 10.03 -16.74
CA LEU A 62 -10.78 8.56 -16.79
C LEU A 62 -10.90 7.93 -15.40
N TYR A 63 -10.19 8.46 -14.39
CA TYR A 63 -10.30 7.95 -13.02
C TYR A 63 -11.71 8.12 -12.42
N LYS A 64 -12.41 9.19 -12.78
CA LYS A 64 -13.80 9.42 -12.35
C LYS A 64 -14.78 8.50 -13.07
N GLU A 65 -14.65 8.34 -14.39
CA GLU A 65 -15.52 7.46 -15.18
C GLU A 65 -15.41 6.01 -14.72
N GLU A 66 -14.19 5.52 -14.53
CA GLU A 66 -13.90 4.14 -14.13
C GLU A 66 -14.02 3.91 -12.61
N ASN A 67 -14.37 4.95 -11.83
CA ASN A 67 -14.53 4.89 -10.36
C ASN A 67 -13.35 4.23 -9.63
N VAL A 68 -12.13 4.43 -10.14
CA VAL A 68 -10.89 3.88 -9.56
C VAL A 68 -10.15 4.96 -8.77
N ASN A 69 -9.67 4.59 -7.57
CA ASN A 69 -8.90 5.49 -6.73
C ASN A 69 -7.40 5.11 -6.74
N PRO A 70 -6.50 5.89 -7.36
CA PRO A 70 -5.07 5.58 -7.39
C PRO A 70 -4.43 5.48 -6.00
N ALA A 71 -5.00 6.17 -5.00
CA ALA A 71 -4.48 6.17 -3.64
C ALA A 71 -4.74 4.86 -2.88
N SER A 72 -5.61 3.96 -3.35
CA SER A 72 -5.86 2.69 -2.66
C SER A 72 -4.65 1.75 -2.63
N GLY A 73 -3.65 1.98 -3.50
CA GLY A 73 -2.47 1.14 -3.63
C GLY A 73 -1.34 1.40 -2.63
N CYS A 74 -1.33 2.54 -1.91
CA CYS A 74 -0.20 2.89 -1.02
C CYS A 74 -0.31 2.30 0.40
N LEU A 75 -1.53 1.94 0.83
CA LEU A 75 -1.78 1.47 2.18
C LEU A 75 -1.18 0.09 2.55
N PRO A 76 -0.84 -0.85 1.63
CA PRO A 76 -0.07 -2.06 1.98
C PRO A 76 1.40 -1.73 2.27
N MET A 77 1.94 -0.71 1.60
CA MET A 77 3.34 -0.29 1.74
C MET A 77 3.62 0.27 3.14
N ILE A 78 2.65 0.99 3.72
CA ILE A 78 2.73 1.52 5.08
C ILE A 78 2.82 0.38 6.10
N VAL A 79 1.97 -0.64 5.96
CA VAL A 79 1.98 -1.82 6.84
C VAL A 79 3.33 -2.55 6.77
N GLN A 80 3.88 -2.71 5.56
CA GLN A 80 5.19 -3.33 5.38
C GLN A 80 6.33 -2.51 6.00
N MET A 81 6.25 -1.19 5.89
CA MET A 81 7.23 -0.29 6.51
C MET A 81 7.23 -0.40 8.05
N ILE A 82 6.05 -0.49 8.68
CA ILE A 82 5.92 -0.70 10.13
C ILE A 82 6.62 -1.99 10.58
N VAL A 83 6.46 -3.07 9.83
CA VAL A 83 7.11 -4.36 10.13
C VAL A 83 8.64 -4.25 10.02
N ILE A 84 9.15 -3.56 8.99
CA ILE A 84 10.60 -3.35 8.80
C ILE A 84 11.19 -2.50 9.94
N PHE A 85 10.51 -1.43 10.38
CA PHE A 85 10.96 -0.63 11.51
C PHE A 85 10.98 -1.43 12.82
N GLY A 86 9.97 -2.29 13.04
CA GLY A 86 9.95 -3.20 14.19
C GLY A 86 11.13 -4.18 14.17
N LEU A 87 11.43 -4.79 13.02
CA LEU A 87 12.59 -5.65 12.83
C LEU A 87 13.91 -4.90 13.00
N PHE A 88 14.02 -3.67 12.49
CA PHE A 88 15.22 -2.86 12.60
C PHE A 88 15.50 -2.44 14.05
N ALA A 89 14.47 -2.05 14.81
CA ALA A 89 14.60 -1.74 16.23
C ALA A 89 15.08 -2.95 17.04
N LEU A 90 14.60 -4.15 16.68
CA LEU A 90 15.02 -5.42 17.27
C LEU A 90 16.50 -5.74 16.94
N LEU A 91 16.88 -5.61 15.67
CA LEU A 91 18.23 -5.89 15.18
C LEU A 91 19.28 -4.86 15.63
N ARG A 92 18.87 -3.62 15.92
CA ARG A 92 19.77 -2.55 16.38
C ARG A 92 20.16 -2.70 17.85
N ASN A 93 19.43 -3.49 18.64
CA ASN A 93 19.78 -3.85 20.02
C ASN A 93 19.93 -5.37 20.17
N PRO A 94 20.90 -6.01 19.51
CA PRO A 94 21.07 -7.45 19.61
C PRO A 94 21.47 -7.89 21.04
N ILE A 95 22.05 -6.99 21.85
CA ILE A 95 22.61 -7.33 23.17
C ILE A 95 21.60 -7.18 24.32
N GLN A 96 20.51 -6.44 24.17
CA GLN A 96 19.53 -6.20 25.26
C GLN A 96 18.32 -7.17 25.22
N TYR A 97 18.17 -7.96 24.16
CA TYR A 97 17.08 -8.94 24.00
C TYR A 97 17.56 -10.40 23.87
N LEU A 98 18.87 -10.62 23.71
CA LEU A 98 19.52 -11.95 23.72
C LEU A 98 20.31 -12.24 25.01
N GLY A 99 20.25 -11.33 26.00
CA GLY A 99 20.80 -11.51 27.36
C GLY A 99 19.68 -11.52 28.39
#